data_AF-B2WUI4-F1
#
_entry.id   AF-B2WUI4-F1
#
_cell.length_a   1.000
_cell.length_b   1.000
_cell.length_c   1.000
_cell.angle_alpha   90.00
_cell.angle_beta   90.00
_cell.angle_gamma   90.00
#
_symmetry.space_group_name_H-M   'P 1'
#
loop_
_entity.id
_entity.type
_entity.pdbx_description
1 polymer ?
#
loop_
_entity_poly.entity_id
_entity_poly.type
_entity_poly.pdbx_seq_one_letter_code
_entity_poly.pdbx_strand_id
1 'polypeptide(L)'
;NIGLINSLALYARLNEYGFLETPYRKVESSKITSQIDYLSAIEEGRFIIAQANATIDKSGQLSDELVSAREAGETILVSPERVQYMDVAPGQIVSVAASLIPFLEHDDANRALMGTNMQR
;
A
#
# COMPACT_ATOMS: atom_id res chain seq x y z
N ASN A 1 -0.67 3.39 26.86
CA ASN A 1 0.28 3.18 25.74
C ASN A 1 -0.39 3.10 24.37
N ILE A 2 -1.64 3.58 24.19
CA ILE A 2 -2.29 3.61 22.88
C ILE A 2 -1.53 4.59 21.98
N GLY A 3 -1.15 4.16 20.77
CA GLY A 3 -0.38 4.96 19.81
C GLY A 3 1.12 5.06 20.10
N LEU A 4 1.60 4.62 21.27
CA LEU A 4 3.02 4.58 21.62
C LEU A 4 3.69 3.26 21.23
N ILE A 5 2.91 2.18 21.17
CA ILE A 5 3.36 0.85 20.79
C ILE A 5 2.56 0.43 19.56
N ASN A 6 3.25 0.30 18.43
CA ASN A 6 2.68 -0.15 17.16
C ASN A 6 3.36 -1.44 16.71
N SER A 7 2.70 -2.15 15.78
CA SER A 7 3.27 -3.34 15.14
C SER A 7 3.64 -3.00 13.70
N LEU A 8 4.74 -3.59 13.21
CA LEU A 8 5.19 -3.38 11.83
C LEU A 8 4.16 -3.95 10.84
N ALA A 9 3.98 -3.26 9.71
CA ALA A 9 3.15 -3.74 8.61
C ALA A 9 3.82 -4.93 7.88
N LEU A 10 3.02 -5.76 7.19
CA LEU A 10 3.45 -7.04 6.61
C LEU A 10 4.73 -6.99 5.77
N TYR A 11 4.87 -5.96 4.93
CA TYR A 11 6.00 -5.83 4.00
C TYR A 11 6.94 -4.67 4.33
N ALA A 12 6.70 -3.97 5.44
CA ALA A 12 7.56 -2.88 5.83
C ALA A 12 8.91 -3.42 6.31
N ARG A 13 9.99 -2.72 5.99
CA ARG A 13 11.35 -3.04 6.44
C ARG A 13 12.08 -1.79 6.90
N LEU A 14 13.21 -1.98 7.58
CA LEU A 14 14.14 -0.90 7.88
C LEU A 14 15.22 -0.83 6.81
N ASN A 15 15.62 0.37 6.44
CA ASN A 15 16.81 0.59 5.62
C ASN A 15 18.08 0.75 6.47
N GLU A 16 19.23 0.94 5.81
CA GLU A 16 20.53 1.06 6.47
C GLU A 16 20.62 2.23 7.48
N TYR A 17 19.76 3.23 7.31
CA TYR A 17 19.67 4.40 8.19
C TYR A 17 18.61 4.26 9.28
N GLY A 18 17.87 3.14 9.30
CA GLY A 18 16.81 2.88 10.27
C GLY A 18 15.47 3.53 9.93
N PHE A 19 15.26 4.02 8.70
CA PHE A 19 13.95 4.48 8.24
C PHE A 19 13.10 3.33 7.76
N LEU A 20 11.78 3.46 7.93
CA LEU A 20 10.80 2.52 7.38
C LEU A 20 10.69 2.69 5.87
N GLU A 21 10.71 1.56 5.16
CA GLU A 21 10.46 1.47 3.73
C GLU A 21 9.33 0.48 3.45
N THR A 22 8.57 0.79 2.40
CA THR A 22 7.48 -0.06 1.89
C THR A 22 7.77 -0.40 0.42
N PRO A 23 7.51 -1.65 -0.02
CA PRO A 23 7.71 -2.01 -1.42
C PRO A 23 6.57 -1.52 -2.30
N TYR A 24 6.93 -1.06 -3.51
CA TYR A 24 6.00 -0.66 -4.57
C TYR A 24 6.43 -1.25 -5.91
N ARG A 25 5.47 -1.57 -6.78
CA ARG A 25 5.74 -1.96 -8.16
C ARG A 25 5.92 -0.74 -9.03
N LYS A 26 6.97 -0.71 -9.84
CA LYS A 26 7.22 0.38 -10.77
C LYS A 26 6.24 0.32 -11.95
N VAL A 27 5.70 1.47 -12.34
CA VAL A 27 4.81 1.62 -13.48
C VAL A 27 5.53 2.44 -14.56
N GLU A 28 5.64 1.89 -15.76
CA GLU A 28 6.27 2.56 -16.90
C GLU A 28 5.29 2.56 -18.08
N SER A 29 5.01 3.73 -18.64
CA SER A 29 4.05 3.89 -19.75
C SER A 29 2.71 3.22 -19.48
N SER A 30 2.11 3.49 -18.31
CA SER A 30 0.84 2.90 -17.85
C SER A 30 0.84 1.38 -17.65
N LYS A 31 2.00 0.72 -17.79
CA LYS A 31 2.18 -0.72 -17.61
C LYS A 31 2.89 -1.01 -16.30
N ILE A 32 2.30 -1.91 -15.51
CA ILE A 32 2.88 -2.36 -14.25
C ILE A 32 4.00 -3.34 -14.57
N THR A 33 5.19 -3.06 -14.05
CA THR A 33 6.36 -3.93 -14.20
C THR A 33 6.48 -4.91 -13.04
N SER A 34 7.34 -5.92 -13.20
CA SER A 34 7.74 -6.83 -12.11
C SER A 34 8.83 -6.24 -11.20
N GLN A 35 9.33 -5.03 -11.48
CA GLN A 35 10.33 -4.37 -10.65
C GLN A 35 9.67 -3.86 -9.37
N ILE A 36 10.25 -4.23 -8.24
CA ILE A 36 9.82 -3.78 -6.92
C ILE A 36 10.91 -2.90 -6.33
N ASP A 37 10.56 -1.65 -6.07
CA ASP A 37 11.44 -0.70 -5.40
C ASP A 37 10.88 -0.43 -3.99
N TYR A 38 11.78 -0.34 -3.02
CA TYR A 38 11.40 0.02 -1.66
C TYR A 38 11.58 1.52 -1.49
N LEU A 39 10.52 2.19 -1.08
CA LEU A 39 10.51 3.63 -0.93
C LEU A 39 10.34 3.97 0.55
N SER A 40 11.17 4.90 1.02
CA SER A 40 10.97 5.57 2.30
C SER A 40 9.82 6.57 2.21
N ALA A 41 9.27 7.00 3.35
CA ALA A 41 8.20 8.00 3.39
C ALA A 41 8.54 9.32 2.67
N ILE A 42 9.83 9.69 2.64
CA ILE A 42 10.30 10.91 1.97
C ILE A 42 10.28 10.74 0.44
N GLU A 43 10.63 9.55 -0.04
CA GLU A 43 10.62 9.22 -1.46
C GLU A 43 9.20 9.00 -1.96
N GLU A 44 8.38 8.28 -1.18
CA GLU A 44 6.96 8.01 -1.45
C GLU A 44 6.20 9.29 -1.78
N GLY A 45 6.40 10.36 -0.99
CA GLY A 45 5.72 11.64 -1.18
C GLY A 45 6.02 12.36 -2.50
N ARG A 46 7.01 11.91 -3.29
CA ARG A 46 7.38 12.50 -4.58
C ARG A 46 6.71 11.81 -5.77
N PHE A 47 6.03 10.70 -5.53
CA PHE A 47 5.47 9.87 -6.58
C PHE A 47 3.95 9.74 -6.47
N ILE A 48 3.32 9.48 -7.61
CA ILE A 48 1.90 9.12 -7.68
C ILE A 48 1.78 7.61 -7.65
N ILE A 49 1.11 7.10 -6.60
CA ILE A 49 1.04 5.67 -6.31
C ILE A 49 -0.40 5.16 -6.41
N ALA A 50 -0.65 4.24 -7.33
CA ALA A 50 -1.95 3.59 -7.49
C ALA A 50 -2.20 2.54 -6.40
N GLN A 51 -3.48 2.37 -6.05
CA GLN A 51 -3.91 1.32 -5.12
C GLN A 51 -3.79 -0.07 -5.75
N ALA A 52 -3.58 -1.10 -4.92
CA ALA A 52 -3.39 -2.49 -5.37
C ALA A 52 -4.61 -3.10 -6.09
N ASN A 53 -5.80 -2.53 -5.90
CA ASN A 53 -7.06 -2.97 -6.46
C ASN A 53 -7.43 -2.26 -7.78
N ALA A 54 -6.56 -1.41 -8.33
CA ALA A 54 -6.80 -0.76 -9.61
C ALA A 54 -7.01 -1.80 -10.73
N THR A 55 -7.94 -1.51 -11.65
CA THR A 55 -8.29 -2.43 -12.74
C THR A 55 -7.14 -2.54 -13.74
N ILE A 56 -6.72 -3.78 -14.01
CA ILE A 56 -5.65 -4.10 -14.95
C ILE A 56 -6.16 -4.96 -16.10
N ASP A 57 -5.63 -4.73 -17.29
CA ASP A 57 -5.89 -5.58 -18.45
C ASP A 57 -5.04 -6.87 -18.43
N LYS A 58 -5.24 -7.75 -19.41
CA LYS A 58 -4.46 -8.99 -19.55
C LYS A 58 -2.97 -8.77 -19.83
N SER A 59 -2.59 -7.56 -20.26
CA SER A 59 -1.21 -7.19 -20.58
C SER A 59 -0.48 -6.54 -19.40
N GLY A 60 -1.17 -6.29 -18.28
CA GLY A 60 -0.64 -5.62 -17.10
C GLY A 60 -0.69 -4.09 -17.17
N GLN A 61 -1.52 -3.52 -18.05
CA GLN A 61 -1.77 -2.09 -18.16
C GLN A 61 -3.00 -1.69 -17.35
N LEU A 62 -2.96 -0.48 -16.79
CA LEU A 62 -4.11 0.13 -16.14
C LEU A 62 -5.19 0.44 -17.19
N SER A 63 -6.38 -0.13 -17.04
CA SER A 63 -7.43 -0.08 -18.06
C SER A 63 -8.44 1.06 -17.91
N ASP A 64 -8.53 1.64 -16.71
CA ASP A 64 -9.52 2.67 -16.40
C ASP A 64 -9.08 4.05 -16.89
N GLU A 65 -10.02 4.91 -17.30
CA GLU A 65 -9.71 6.29 -17.72
C GLU A 65 -9.11 7.12 -16.57
N LEU A 66 -9.56 6.86 -15.34
CA LEU A 66 -9.07 7.46 -14.12
C LEU A 66 -8.79 6.38 -13.09
N VAL A 67 -7.61 6.45 -12.48
CA VAL A 67 -7.12 5.52 -11.46
C VAL A 67 -7.06 6.22 -10.11
N SER A 68 -7.57 5.55 -9.07
CA SER A 68 -7.43 6.00 -7.68
C SER A 68 -5.99 5.84 -7.23
N ALA A 69 -5.36 6.97 -6.88
CA ALA A 69 -3.97 7.04 -6.48
C ALA A 69 -3.77 7.94 -5.26
N ARG A 70 -2.58 7.87 -4.66
CA ARG A 70 -2.11 8.80 -3.64
C ARG A 70 -0.94 9.62 -4.14
N GLU A 71 -0.92 10.89 -3.76
CA GLU A 71 0.19 11.82 -3.98
C GLU A 71 0.38 12.63 -2.70
N ALA A 72 1.58 12.58 -2.12
CA ALA A 72 1.92 13.31 -0.89
C ALA A 72 0.92 13.12 0.29
N GLY A 73 0.30 11.94 0.39
CA GLY A 73 -0.67 11.59 1.44
C GLY A 73 -2.14 11.88 1.10
N GLU A 74 -2.41 12.60 0.01
CA GLU A 74 -3.77 12.91 -0.44
C GLU A 74 -4.26 11.87 -1.47
N THR A 75 -5.55 11.54 -1.42
CA THR A 75 -6.18 10.63 -2.39
C THR A 75 -6.71 11.42 -3.58
N ILE A 76 -6.28 11.04 -4.78
CA ILE A 76 -6.61 11.73 -6.03
C ILE A 76 -7.03 10.74 -7.11
N LEU A 77 -7.78 11.23 -8.10
CA LEU A 77 -8.06 10.51 -9.35
C LEU A 77 -7.17 11.09 -10.45
N VAL A 78 -6.40 10.24 -11.11
CA VAL A 78 -5.44 10.63 -12.15
C VAL A 78 -5.53 9.72 -13.36
N SER A 79 -5.06 10.19 -14.52
CA SER A 79 -4.90 9.32 -15.68
C SER A 79 -3.83 8.24 -15.44
N PRO A 80 -3.96 7.05 -16.03
CA PRO A 80 -2.98 5.96 -15.95
C PRO A 80 -1.53 6.39 -16.23
N GLU A 81 -1.35 7.33 -17.16
CA GLU A 81 -0.04 7.80 -17.62
C GLU A 81 0.74 8.56 -16.55
N ARG A 82 0.04 9.13 -15.56
CA ARG A 82 0.64 9.85 -14.44
C ARG A 82 1.07 8.92 -13.30
N VAL A 83 0.59 7.68 -13.27
CA VAL A 83 0.91 6.72 -12.23
C VAL A 83 2.36 6.25 -12.40
N GLN A 84 3.15 6.35 -11.34
CA GLN A 84 4.57 5.99 -11.36
C GLN A 84 4.85 4.71 -10.58
N TYR A 85 4.05 4.43 -9.56
CA TYR A 85 4.14 3.23 -8.75
C TYR A 85 2.75 2.66 -8.43
N MET A 86 2.70 1.41 -8.00
CA MET A 86 1.50 0.74 -7.52
C MET A 86 1.81 -0.12 -6.30
N ASP A 87 0.85 -0.21 -5.39
CA ASP A 87 0.94 -1.10 -4.23
C ASP A 87 1.15 -2.56 -4.64
N VAL A 88 1.98 -3.28 -3.87
CA VAL A 88 2.29 -4.69 -4.15
C VAL A 88 1.11 -5.59 -3.78
N ALA A 89 0.42 -5.27 -2.68
CA ALA A 89 -0.71 -6.05 -2.19
C ALA A 89 -1.66 -5.20 -1.33
N PRO A 90 -2.98 -5.48 -1.33
CA PRO A 90 -3.94 -4.78 -0.48
C PRO A 90 -3.62 -4.89 1.02
N GLY A 91 -3.07 -6.03 1.45
CA GLY A 91 -2.68 -6.27 2.84
C GLY A 91 -1.41 -5.54 3.29
N GLN A 92 -0.72 -4.81 2.42
CA GLN A 92 0.57 -4.19 2.79
C GLN A 92 0.46 -3.13 3.90
N ILE A 93 -0.75 -2.60 4.13
CA ILE A 93 -1.03 -1.58 5.14
C ILE A 93 -1.32 -2.16 6.53
N VAL A 94 -1.55 -3.48 6.65
CA VAL A 94 -1.90 -4.14 7.92
C VAL A 94 -0.73 -4.91 8.53
N SER A 95 -0.77 -5.09 9.84
CA SER A 95 0.19 -5.94 10.57
C SER A 95 -0.09 -7.43 10.36
N VAL A 96 0.87 -8.29 10.71
CA VAL A 96 0.72 -9.76 10.67
C VAL A 96 -0.54 -10.21 11.41
N ALA A 97 -0.75 -9.75 12.65
CA ALA A 97 -1.89 -10.19 13.45
C ALA A 97 -3.24 -9.72 12.86
N ALA A 98 -3.31 -8.48 12.38
CA ALA A 98 -4.51 -7.98 11.71
C ALA A 98 -4.79 -8.72 10.39
N SER A 99 -3.76 -9.15 9.67
CA SER A 99 -3.90 -9.90 8.41
C SER A 99 -4.49 -11.31 8.57
N LEU A 100 -4.50 -11.85 9.80
CA LEU A 100 -5.08 -13.16 10.11
C LEU A 100 -6.58 -13.08 10.42
N ILE A 101 -7.16 -11.89 10.51
CA ILE A 101 -8.59 -11.69 10.71
C ILE A 101 -9.29 -11.82 9.35
N PRO A 102 -10.13 -12.85 9.13
CA PRO A 102 -10.88 -12.98 7.89
C PRO A 102 -11.94 -11.89 7.80
N PHE A 103 -12.22 -11.41 6.58
CA PHE A 103 -13.24 -10.39 6.30
C PHE A 103 -13.04 -9.07 7.07
N LEU A 104 -11.78 -8.69 7.31
CA LEU A 104 -11.40 -7.47 8.02
C LEU A 104 -12.04 -6.21 7.40
N GLU A 105 -12.25 -6.20 6.09
CA GLU A 105 -12.92 -5.14 5.34
C GLU A 105 -14.41 -4.93 5.72
N HIS A 106 -15.02 -5.89 6.42
CA HIS A 106 -16.38 -5.81 6.93
C HIS A 106 -16.44 -5.47 8.43
N ASP A 107 -15.28 -5.35 9.08
CA ASP A 107 -15.14 -5.06 10.49
C ASP A 107 -14.86 -3.57 10.74
N ASP A 108 -15.42 -3.03 11.83
CA ASP A 108 -15.07 -1.69 12.26
C ASP A 108 -13.68 -1.68 12.91
N ALA A 109 -13.00 -0.54 12.85
CA ALA A 109 -11.61 -0.43 13.31
C ALA A 109 -11.44 -0.74 14.81
N ASN A 110 -12.44 -0.47 15.66
CA ASN A 110 -12.34 -0.78 17.09
C ASN A 110 -12.44 -2.29 17.32
N ARG A 111 -13.35 -2.97 16.64
CA ARG A 111 -13.48 -4.43 16.69
C ARG A 111 -12.23 -5.13 16.13
N ALA A 112 -11.71 -4.65 15.01
CA ALA A 112 -10.45 -5.13 14.46
C ALA A 112 -9.27 -4.97 15.43
N LEU A 113 -9.17 -3.82 16.10
CA LEU A 113 -8.14 -3.57 17.12
C LEU A 113 -8.26 -4.51 18.31
N MET A 114 -9.49 -4.72 18.82
CA MET A 114 -9.73 -5.65 19.92
C MET A 114 -9.41 -7.09 19.50
N GLY A 115 -9.88 -7.53 18.34
CA GLY A 115 -9.63 -8.86 17.80
C GLY A 115 -8.14 -9.14 17.61
N THR A 116 -7.39 -8.18 17.06
CA THR A 116 -5.93 -8.30 16.88
C THR A 116 -5.20 -8.48 18.21
N ASN A 117 -5.64 -7.78 19.26
CA ASN A 117 -5.01 -7.88 20.58
C ASN A 117 -5.42 -9.14 21.36
N MET A 118 -6.61 -9.69 21.12
CA MET A 118 -7.08 -10.92 21.75
C MET A 118 -6.44 -12.20 21.18
N GLN A 119 -5.84 -12.11 19.99
CA GLN A 119 -5.12 -13.24 19.36
C GLN A 119 -3.67 -13.42 19.86
N ARG A 120 -3.14 -12.44 20.61
CA ARG A 120 -1.81 -12.50 21.23
C ARG A 120 -1.82 -13.29 22.52
#